data_AF-A0A4Q8UH05-F1
#
_entry.id   AF-A0A4Q8UH05-F1
#
_cell.length_a   1.000
_cell.length_b   1.000
_cell.length_c   1.000
_cell.angle_alpha   90.00
_cell.angle_beta   90.00
_cell.angle_gamma   90.00
#
_symmetry.space_group_name_H-M   'P 1'
#
loop_
_entity.id
_entity.type
_entity.pdbx_description
1 polymer ?
#
loop_
_entity_poly.entity_id
_entity_poly.type
_entity_poly.pdbx_seq_one_letter_code
_entity_poly.pdbx_strand_id
1 'polypeptide(L)'
;MKSEAINRFVSNIERLLRGEKLDLYKGMVSSSFEYIAAEILTDQLQEGIWYDGVSGMIPSLTKHNQVRFVGEMYVCLNQEKFWQEPFLALVTDNRTHDQGINVYVKIGQLEGEKELLSMDWRYRNT
;
A
#
# COMPACT_ATOMS: atom_id res chain seq x y z
N MET A 1 -18.14 0.90 2.82
CA MET A 1 -17.07 1.90 2.68
C MET A 1 -15.66 1.32 2.88
N LYS A 2 -15.27 0.76 4.04
CA LYS A 2 -13.89 0.24 4.23
C LYS A 2 -13.59 -1.11 3.58
N SER A 3 -14.50 -2.08 3.71
CA SER A 3 -14.45 -3.33 2.96
C SER A 3 -14.41 -3.08 1.45
N GLU A 4 -15.11 -2.04 0.99
CA GLU A 4 -15.17 -1.65 -0.41
C GLU A 4 -13.83 -1.10 -0.94
N ALA A 5 -13.10 -0.32 -0.14
CA ALA A 5 -11.76 0.14 -0.50
C ALA A 5 -10.75 -1.01 -0.58
N ILE A 6 -10.76 -1.91 0.40
CA ILE A 6 -9.91 -3.12 0.40
C ILE A 6 -10.28 -4.01 -0.79
N ASN A 7 -11.57 -4.29 -1.01
CA ASN A 7 -12.03 -5.09 -2.14
C ASN A 7 -11.65 -4.47 -3.49
N ARG A 8 -11.73 -3.14 -3.62
CA ARG A 8 -11.29 -2.43 -4.82
C ARG A 8 -9.79 -2.53 -5.03
N PHE A 9 -9.00 -2.38 -3.97
CA PHE A 9 -7.56 -2.59 -4.03
C PHE A 9 -7.25 -4.01 -4.50
N VAL A 10 -7.79 -5.03 -3.82
CA VAL A 10 -7.62 -6.45 -4.17
C VAL A 10 -8.03 -6.73 -5.61
N SER A 11 -9.19 -6.20 -6.05
CA SER A 11 -9.66 -6.36 -7.43
C SER A 11 -8.68 -5.76 -8.45
N ASN A 12 -8.10 -4.59 -8.16
CA ASN A 12 -7.07 -4.02 -9.03
C ASN A 12 -5.78 -4.87 -9.04
N ILE A 13 -5.38 -5.44 -7.91
CA ILE A 13 -4.23 -6.36 -7.85
C ILE A 13 -4.49 -7.59 -8.71
N GLU A 14 -5.66 -8.22 -8.61
CA GLU A 14 -6.03 -9.38 -9.44
C GLU A 14 -5.98 -9.06 -10.95
N ARG A 15 -6.45 -7.88 -11.33
CA ARG A 15 -6.39 -7.40 -12.72
C ARG A 15 -4.95 -7.22 -13.18
N LEU A 16 -4.08 -6.64 -12.35
CA LEU A 16 -2.65 -6.52 -12.64
C LEU A 16 -1.97 -7.89 -12.75
N LEU A 17 -2.32 -8.85 -11.89
CA LEU A 17 -1.83 -10.24 -11.95
C LEU A 17 -2.21 -10.95 -13.25
N ARG A 18 -3.35 -10.58 -13.86
CA ARG A 18 -3.76 -11.05 -15.20
C ARG A 18 -3.10 -10.28 -16.35
N GLY A 19 -2.23 -9.32 -16.07
CA GLY A 19 -1.54 -8.50 -17.06
C GLY A 19 -2.38 -7.36 -17.63
N GLU A 20 -3.50 -6.99 -16.99
CA GLU A 20 -4.30 -5.85 -17.43
C GLU A 20 -3.55 -4.52 -17.24
N LYS A 21 -3.64 -3.61 -18.21
CA LYS A 21 -3.16 -2.23 -18.04
C LYS A 21 -4.21 -1.42 -17.29
N LEU A 22 -3.83 -0.84 -16.15
CA LEU A 22 -4.73 -0.06 -15.31
C LEU A 22 -4.26 1.39 -15.18
N ASP A 23 -5.21 2.31 -15.19
CA ASP A 23 -5.01 3.65 -14.64
C ASP A 23 -5.01 3.53 -13.11
N LEU A 24 -3.82 3.59 -12.51
CA LEU A 24 -3.63 3.37 -11.08
C LEU A 24 -4.18 4.52 -10.22
N TYR A 25 -4.29 5.71 -10.81
CA TYR A 25 -4.87 6.88 -10.15
C TYR A 25 -6.39 6.74 -10.09
N LYS A 26 -7.04 6.47 -11.23
CA LYS A 26 -8.48 6.15 -11.25
C LYS A 26 -8.80 4.88 -10.46
N GLY A 27 -7.86 3.94 -10.38
CA GLY A 27 -7.97 2.74 -9.56
C GLY A 27 -7.95 3.01 -8.06
N MET A 28 -7.49 4.19 -7.62
CA MET A 28 -7.20 4.56 -6.22
C MET A 28 -6.15 3.66 -5.56
N VAL A 29 -5.25 3.07 -6.37
CA VAL A 29 -4.18 2.20 -5.86
C VAL A 29 -3.16 3.03 -5.07
N SER A 30 -2.85 4.24 -5.54
CA SER A 30 -1.93 5.17 -4.85
C SER A 30 -2.45 5.55 -3.45
N SER A 31 -3.72 5.99 -3.35
CA SER A 31 -4.36 6.30 -2.08
C SER A 31 -4.52 5.07 -1.16
N SER A 32 -4.60 3.86 -1.72
CA SER A 32 -4.61 2.65 -0.90
C SER A 32 -3.27 2.45 -0.19
N PHE A 33 -2.16 2.75 -0.86
CA PHE A 33 -0.83 2.62 -0.26
C PHE A 33 -0.53 3.66 0.82
N GLU A 34 -1.13 4.83 0.78
CA GLU A 34 -1.10 5.79 1.88
C GLU A 34 -1.57 5.15 3.19
N TYR A 35 -2.77 4.58 3.18
CA TYR A 35 -3.37 3.93 4.32
C TYR A 35 -2.61 2.68 4.74
N ILE A 36 -2.26 1.81 3.78
CA ILE A 36 -1.53 0.57 4.07
C ILE A 36 -0.17 0.87 4.70
N ALA A 37 0.57 1.85 4.15
CA ALA A 37 1.85 2.26 4.71
C ALA A 37 1.70 2.80 6.13
N ALA A 38 0.71 3.66 6.38
CA ALA A 38 0.46 4.22 7.71
C ALA A 38 0.21 3.10 8.73
N GLU A 39 -0.58 2.09 8.37
CA GLU A 39 -0.93 0.98 9.25
C GLU A 39 0.20 -0.05 9.46
N ILE A 40 1.03 -0.29 8.44
CA ILE A 40 2.17 -1.22 8.54
C ILE A 40 3.32 -0.59 9.32
N LEU A 41 3.57 0.70 9.11
CA LEU A 41 4.74 1.38 9.65
C LEU A 41 4.40 2.20 10.91
N THR A 42 3.15 2.16 11.40
CA THR A 42 2.66 3.02 12.49
C THR A 42 3.59 3.03 13.72
N ASP A 43 4.09 1.87 14.13
CA ASP A 43 4.95 1.74 15.32
C ASP A 43 6.37 2.27 15.10
N GLN A 44 6.77 2.47 13.84
CA GLN A 44 8.08 3.01 13.44
C GLN A 44 7.99 4.50 13.06
N LEU A 45 6.79 5.02 12.86
CA LEU A 45 6.56 6.39 12.44
C LEU A 45 6.81 7.35 13.59
N GLN A 46 7.57 8.41 13.31
CA GLN A 46 7.66 9.55 14.21
C GLN A 46 6.30 10.22 14.33
N GLU A 47 5.94 10.66 15.55
CA GLU A 47 4.72 11.42 15.79
C GLU A 47 4.60 12.62 14.83
N GLY A 48 3.41 12.77 14.24
CA GLY A 48 3.12 13.82 13.28
C GLY A 48 3.53 13.53 11.84
N ILE A 49 4.12 12.36 11.54
CA ILE A 49 4.31 11.91 10.16
C ILE A 49 3.02 11.33 9.59
N TRP A 50 2.68 11.69 8.35
CA TRP A 50 1.71 10.97 7.53
C TRP A 50 2.17 10.89 6.08
N TYR A 51 1.51 10.00 5.34
CA TYR A 51 1.72 9.77 3.93
C TYR A 51 0.60 10.44 3.12
N ASP A 52 0.88 10.80 1.87
CA ASP A 52 -0.08 11.47 0.97
C ASP A 52 0.02 10.90 -0.46
N GLY A 53 -0.09 9.57 -0.54
CA GLY A 53 -0.05 8.83 -1.79
C GLY A 53 1.32 8.74 -2.47
N VAL A 54 1.35 7.90 -3.50
CA VAL A 54 2.54 7.58 -4.28
C VAL A 54 2.47 8.25 -5.65
N SER A 55 3.52 9.00 -5.99
CA SER A 55 3.74 9.58 -7.31
C SER A 55 4.62 8.71 -8.18
N GLY A 56 4.48 8.83 -9.51
CA GLY A 56 5.30 8.08 -10.46
C GLY A 56 5.17 6.56 -10.33
N MET A 57 4.03 6.07 -9.80
CA MET A 57 3.89 4.67 -9.44
C MET A 57 3.90 3.75 -10.68
N ILE A 58 4.83 2.79 -10.70
CA ILE A 58 5.00 1.82 -11.77
C ILE A 58 4.81 0.40 -11.21
N PRO A 59 3.80 -0.36 -11.70
CA PRO A 59 3.61 -1.75 -11.36
C PRO A 59 4.41 -2.65 -12.29
N SER A 60 4.93 -3.74 -11.76
CA SER A 60 5.61 -4.78 -12.53
C SER A 60 5.28 -6.15 -11.93
N LEU A 61 5.03 -7.14 -12.79
CA LEU A 61 4.86 -8.52 -12.36
C LEU A 61 6.24 -9.10 -12.08
N THR A 62 6.46 -9.56 -10.86
CA THR A 62 7.71 -10.21 -10.45
C THR A 62 7.58 -11.73 -10.40
N LYS A 63 6.39 -12.24 -10.07
CA LYS A 63 6.01 -13.66 -10.05
C LYS A 63 4.55 -13.81 -10.48
N HIS A 64 4.08 -15.04 -10.69
CA HIS A 64 2.72 -15.30 -11.11
C HIS A 64 1.63 -14.76 -10.15
N ASN A 65 1.95 -14.60 -8.86
CA ASN A 65 1.04 -14.12 -7.82
C ASN A 65 1.56 -12.85 -7.12
N GLN A 66 2.52 -12.14 -7.70
CA GLN A 66 3.14 -11.00 -7.05
C GLN A 66 3.25 -9.79 -7.99
N VAL A 67 2.78 -8.65 -7.49
CA VAL A 67 2.95 -7.35 -8.14
C VAL A 67 3.90 -6.51 -7.29
N ARG A 68 4.96 -6.00 -7.93
CA ARG A 68 5.85 -5.00 -7.35
C ARG A 68 5.46 -3.61 -7.83
N PHE A 69 5.36 -2.69 -6.88
CA PHE A 69 5.17 -1.27 -7.13
C PHE A 69 6.43 -0.52 -6.73
N VAL A 70 6.82 0.45 -7.56
CA VAL A 70 7.86 1.44 -7.26
C VAL A 70 7.33 2.83 -7.53
N GLY A 71 7.85 3.84 -6.84
CA GLY A 71 7.50 5.24 -7.05
C GLY A 71 8.11 6.10 -5.96
N GLU A 72 7.51 7.26 -5.71
CA GLU A 72 7.92 8.18 -4.65
C GLU A 72 6.71 8.47 -3.74
N MET A 73 6.80 8.14 -2.46
CA MET A 73 5.77 8.43 -1.47
C MET A 73 5.91 9.88 -1.01
N TYR A 74 4.83 10.65 -1.04
CA TYR A 74 4.80 11.96 -0.38
C TYR A 74 4.70 11.76 1.12
N VAL A 75 5.63 12.37 1.85
CA VAL A 75 5.69 12.34 3.31
C VAL A 75 5.52 13.75 3.83
N CYS A 76 4.71 13.89 4.87
CA CYS A 76 4.55 15.14 5.58
C CYS A 76 4.87 14.95 7.06
N LEU A 77 5.49 15.97 7.67
CA LEU A 77 5.68 16.08 9.11
C LEU A 77 4.96 17.33 9.61
N ASN A 78 4.03 17.14 10.55
CA ASN A 78 3.30 18.22 11.23
C ASN A 78 2.65 19.25 10.30
N GLN A 79 2.28 18.88 9.07
CA GLN A 79 1.59 19.76 8.12
C GLN A 79 2.49 20.90 7.59
N GLU A 80 3.77 20.92 7.97
CA GLU A 80 4.69 22.02 7.72
C GLU A 80 5.81 21.63 6.77
N LYS A 81 6.27 20.37 6.85
CA LYS A 81 7.39 19.87 6.04
C LYS A 81 6.89 18.78 5.12
N PHE A 82 7.21 18.91 3.84
CA PHE A 82 6.81 17.97 2.79
C PHE A 82 8.04 17.54 2.02
N TRP A 83 8.19 16.24 1.79
CA TRP A 83 9.25 15.70 0.95
C TRP A 83 8.78 14.39 0.30
N GLN A 84 9.64 13.84 -0.54
CA GLN A 84 9.43 12.55 -1.20
C GLN A 84 10.43 11.54 -0.69
N GLU A 85 9.96 10.33 -0.42
CA GLU A 85 10.79 9.19 -0.08
C GLU A 85 10.61 8.08 -1.13
N PRO A 86 11.69 7.37 -1.50
CA PRO A 86 11.59 6.21 -2.38
C PRO A 86 10.59 5.20 -1.83
N PHE A 87 9.61 4.85 -2.66
CA PHE A 87 8.56 3.91 -2.32
C PHE A 87 8.76 2.59 -3.05
N LEU A 88 8.61 1.51 -2.30
CA LEU A 88 8.50 0.17 -2.83
C LEU A 88 7.42 -0.60 -2.09
N ALA A 89 6.57 -1.32 -2.84
CA ALA A 89 5.66 -2.30 -2.26
C ALA A 89 5.68 -3.60 -3.04
N LEU A 90 5.53 -4.70 -2.31
CA LEU A 90 5.30 -6.02 -2.88
C LEU A 90 3.94 -6.51 -2.38
N VAL A 91 3.04 -6.77 -3.31
CA VAL A 91 1.72 -7.35 -3.00
C VAL A 91 1.71 -8.77 -3.52
N THR A 92 1.59 -9.73 -2.60
CA THR A 92 1.61 -11.16 -2.91
C THR A 92 0.24 -11.75 -2.60
N ASP A 93 -0.39 -12.35 -3.61
CA ASP A 93 -1.63 -13.09 -3.44
C ASP A 93 -1.31 -14.53 -3.02
N ASN A 94 -1.51 -14.82 -1.73
CA ASN A 94 -1.30 -16.14 -1.14
C ASN A 94 -2.61 -16.81 -0.74
N ARG A 95 -3.75 -16.38 -1.30
CA ARG A 95 -5.06 -16.98 -1.00
C ARG A 95 -5.13 -18.46 -1.35
N THR A 96 -4.33 -18.94 -2.31
CA THR A 96 -4.21 -20.37 -2.64
C THR A 96 -3.55 -21.21 -1.53
N HIS A 97 -2.97 -20.57 -0.53
CA HIS A 97 -2.33 -21.20 0.64
C HIS A 97 -3.03 -20.80 1.95
N ASP A 98 -4.27 -20.30 1.90
CA ASP A 98 -5.05 -19.81 3.04
C ASP A 98 -4.37 -18.67 3.83
N GLN A 99 -3.43 -17.94 3.20
CA GLN A 99 -2.61 -16.87 3.83
C GLN A 99 -2.99 -15.46 3.34
N GLY A 100 -4.19 -15.28 2.79
CA GLY A 100 -4.69 -13.97 2.38
C GLY A 100 -3.84 -13.25 1.34
N ILE A 101 -3.78 -11.92 1.43
CA ILE A 101 -2.94 -11.05 0.59
C ILE A 101 -1.91 -10.38 1.48
N ASN A 102 -0.64 -10.68 1.25
CA ASN A 102 0.46 -10.10 2.01
C ASN A 102 0.99 -8.86 1.30
N VAL A 103 1.19 -7.81 2.09
CA VAL A 103 1.73 -6.55 1.61
C VAL A 103 2.98 -6.22 2.39
N TYR A 104 4.10 -6.13 1.68
CA TYR A 104 5.33 -5.52 2.17
C TYR A 104 5.41 -4.09 1.63
N VAL A 105 5.78 -3.15 2.49
CA VAL A 105 6.01 -1.75 2.16
C VAL A 105 7.38 -1.31 2.66
N LYS A 106 8.08 -0.54 1.83
CA LYS A 106 9.29 0.20 2.18
C LYS A 106 9.17 1.65 1.72
N ILE A 107 9.42 2.58 2.63
CA ILE A 107 9.43 4.03 2.38
C ILE A 107 10.72 4.60 2.98
N GLY A 108 11.62 5.06 2.11
CA GLY A 108 12.94 5.49 2.53
C GLY A 108 13.68 4.35 3.26
N GLN A 109 14.01 4.58 4.54
CA GLN A 109 14.66 3.57 5.40
C GLN A 109 13.67 2.68 6.18
N LEU A 110 12.39 3.04 6.23
CA LEU A 110 11.37 2.29 6.98
C LEU A 110 10.84 1.14 6.12
N GLU A 111 10.67 -0.03 6.73
CA GLU A 111 10.09 -1.19 6.05
C GLU A 111 9.26 -2.05 7.00
N GLY A 112 8.26 -2.73 6.45
CA GLY A 112 7.39 -3.62 7.21
C GLY A 112 6.52 -4.48 6.30
N GLU A 113 5.97 -5.55 6.87
CA GLU A 113 5.13 -6.52 6.17
C GLU A 113 3.91 -6.87 7.03
N LYS A 114 2.75 -6.95 6.40
CA LYS A 114 1.50 -7.35 7.07
C LYS A 114 0.54 -8.01 6.09
N GLU A 115 -0.25 -8.95 6.59
CA GLU A 115 -1.36 -9.51 5.82
C GLU A 115 -2.52 -8.50 5.79
N LEU A 116 -2.90 -8.04 4.60
CA LEU A 116 -3.91 -7.00 4.39
C LEU A 116 -5.27 -7.34 4.98
N LEU A 117 -5.63 -8.63 4.99
CA LEU A 117 -6.90 -9.11 5.55
C LEU A 117 -6.87 -9.20 7.08
N SER A 118 -5.68 -9.29 7.69
CA SER A 118 -5.46 -9.29 9.14
C SER A 118 -5.23 -7.90 9.74
N MET A 119 -5.21 -6.85 8.91
CA MET A 119 -5.13 -5.46 9.36
C MET A 119 -6.47 -5.06 10.03
N ASP A 120 -6.73 -5.63 11.21
CA ASP A 120 -7.89 -5.37 12.06
C ASP A 120 -7.96 -3.87 12.40
N TRP A 121 -8.88 -3.16 11.74
CA TRP A 121 -8.98 -1.72 11.90
C TRP A 121 -9.79 -1.34 13.15
N ARG A 122 -9.10 -1.12 14.26
CA ARG A 122 -9.69 -0.59 15.49
C ARG A 122 -9.94 0.91 15.33
N TYR A 123 -11.15 1.26 14.91
CA TYR A 123 -11.70 2.60 15.10
C TYR A 123 -11.70 2.93 16.60
N ARG A 124 -10.74 3.72 17.08
CA ARG A 124 -10.86 4.40 18.37
C ARG A 124 -11.81 5.57 18.16
N ASN A 125 -13.08 5.32 18.48
CA ASN A 125 -14.03 6.38 18.72
C ASN A 125 -13.67 6.98 20.09
N THR A 126 -13.09 8.18 20.09
CA THR A 126 -13.20 9.12 21.22
C THR A 126 -14.03 10.29 20.76
#